data_AF-A0A4Q3UDA7-F1
#
_entry.id   AF-A0A4Q3UDA7-F1
#
_cell.length_a   1.000
_cell.length_b   1.000
_cell.length_c   1.000
_cell.angle_alpha   90.00
_cell.angle_beta   90.00
_cell.angle_gamma   90.00
#
_symmetry.space_group_name_H-M   'P 1'
#
loop_
_entity.id
_entity.type
_entity.pdbx_description
1 polymer ?
#
loop_
_entity_poly.entity_id
_entity_poly.type
_entity_poly.pdbx_seq_one_letter_code
_entity_poly.pdbx_strand_id
1 'polypeptide(L)' 'PNARVLMQVKVDHADTADEMFSRLMGDLVEPRREFIQEFALEAAVDA' A
#
# COMPACT_ATOMS: atom_id res chain seq x y z
N PRO A 1 23.90 11.65 -8.00
CA PRO A 1 23.54 10.71 -9.09
C PRO A 1 24.20 9.34 -8.96
N ASN A 2 25.49 9.30 -8.60
CA ASN A 2 26.36 8.12 -8.77
C ASN A 2 26.12 6.94 -7.80
N ALA A 3 25.19 7.07 -6.85
CA ALA A 3 24.90 6.02 -5.86
C ALA A 3 23.41 5.84 -5.55
N ARG A 4 22.50 6.44 -6.36
CA ARG A 4 21.06 6.25 -6.18
C ARG A 4 20.52 5.27 -7.20
N VAL A 5 19.59 4.44 -6.77
CA VAL A 5 18.79 3.58 -7.66
C VAL A 5 17.48 4.31 -7.93
N LEU A 6 17.14 4.47 -9.21
CA LEU A 6 15.85 5.04 -9.63
C LEU A 6 14.93 3.90 -10.05
N MET A 7 13.72 3.89 -9.51
CA MET A 7 12.64 3.01 -9.94
C MET A 7 11.59 3.84 -10.66
N GLN A 8 11.22 3.42 -11.87
CA GLN A 8 10.13 4.02 -12.63
C GLN A 8 8.82 3.33 -12.26
N VAL A 9 7.84 4.09 -11.78
CA VAL A 9 6.50 3.59 -11.49
C VAL A 9 5.77 3.33 -12.81
N LYS A 10 5.15 2.15 -12.92
CA LYS A 10 4.28 1.75 -14.03
C LYS A 10 2.93 1.32 -13.47
N VAL A 11 1.86 1.56 -14.23
CA VAL A 11 0.51 1.12 -13.90
C VAL A 11 0.10 0.12 -14.96
N ASP A 12 -0.08 -1.14 -14.56
CA ASP A 12 -0.40 -2.22 -15.51
C ASP A 12 -1.91 -2.38 -15.70
N HIS A 13 -2.71 -2.22 -14.63
CA HIS A 13 -4.17 -2.40 -14.64
C HIS A 13 -4.81 -1.22 -13.88
N ALA A 14 -5.49 -0.34 -14.63
CA ALA A 14 -5.99 0.93 -14.08
C ALA A 14 -7.15 0.73 -13.09
N ASP A 15 -8.03 -0.22 -13.37
CA ASP A 15 -9.16 -0.62 -12.52
C ASP A 15 -8.72 -1.14 -11.15
N THR A 16 -7.73 -2.04 -11.13
CA THR A 16 -7.17 -2.55 -9.87
C THR A 16 -6.46 -1.45 -9.07
N ALA A 17 -5.81 -0.51 -9.76
CA ALA A 17 -5.16 0.62 -9.11
C ALA A 17 -6.19 1.57 -8.47
N ASP A 18 -7.28 1.88 -9.16
CA ASP A 18 -8.34 2.75 -8.64
C ASP A 18 -9.04 2.18 -7.39
N GLU A 19 -9.26 0.86 -7.37
CA GLU A 19 -9.78 0.15 -6.19
C GLU A 19 -8.81 0.27 -5.00
N MET A 20 -7.52 0.04 -5.24
CA MET A 20 -6.47 0.18 -4.23
C MET A 20 -6.40 1.61 -3.67
N PHE A 21 -6.47 2.64 -4.53
CA PHE A 21 -6.50 4.03 -4.08
C PHE A 21 -7.75 4.33 -3.24
N SER A 22 -8.91 3.85 -3.65
CA SER A 22 -10.15 4.07 -2.90
C SER A 22 -10.14 3.39 -1.53
N ARG A 23 -9.64 2.14 -1.45
CA ARG A 23 -9.56 1.37 -0.20
C ARG A 23 -8.56 1.97 0.79
N LEU A 24 -7.43 2.50 0.32
CA LEU A 24 -6.34 2.99 1.17
C LEU A 24 -6.39 4.50 1.46
N MET A 25 -6.89 5.29 0.50
CA MET A 25 -6.83 6.75 0.52
C MET A 25 -8.21 7.42 0.50
N GLY A 26 -9.29 6.64 0.45
CA GLY A 26 -10.65 7.17 0.55
C GLY A 26 -10.99 7.70 1.94
N ASP A 27 -12.14 8.39 2.03
CA ASP A 27 -12.59 9.04 3.25
C ASP A 27 -13.00 8.05 4.36
N LEU A 28 -13.39 6.84 3.96
CA LEU A 28 -13.83 5.80 4.89
C LEU A 28 -12.63 5.18 5.61
N VAL A 29 -12.71 5.16 6.94
CA VAL A 29 -11.64 4.60 7.79
C VAL A 29 -11.72 3.08 7.89
N GLU A 30 -12.92 2.50 7.85
CA GLU A 30 -13.17 1.05 8.00
C GLU A 30 -12.41 0.19 6.98
N PRO A 31 -12.52 0.43 5.65
CA PRO A 31 -11.92 -0.45 4.65
C PRO A 31 -10.38 -0.49 4.72
N ARG A 32 -9.79 0.64 5.12
CA ARG A 32 -8.35 0.76 5.36
C ARG A 32 -7.91 -0.01 6.61
N ARG A 33 -8.72 0.00 7.67
CA ARG A 33 -8.38 -0.71 8.91
C ARG A 33 -8.40 -2.23 8.70
N GLU A 34 -9.41 -2.73 8.02
CA GLU A 34 -9.51 -4.14 7.62
C GLU A 34 -8.30 -4.55 6.76
N PHE A 35 -7.94 -3.73 5.76
CA PHE A 35 -6.75 -3.98 4.94
C PHE A 35 -5.47 -4.09 5.77
N ILE A 36 -5.26 -3.16 6.71
CA ILE A 36 -4.07 -3.19 7.57
C ILE A 36 -4.08 -4.45 8.45
N GLN A 37 -5.22 -4.82 9.04
CA GLN A 37 -5.32 -6.02 9.87
C GLN A 37 -5.09 -7.31 9.09
N GLU A 38 -5.53 -7.36 7.83
CA GLU A 38 -5.39 -8.52 6.95
C GLU A 38 -3.95 -8.73 6.46
N PHE A 39 -3.24 -7.65 6.12
CA PHE A 39 -1.95 -7.73 5.43
C PHE A 39 -0.74 -7.28 6.26
N ALA A 40 -0.94 -6.66 7.43
CA ALA A 40 0.18 -6.32 8.30
C ALA A 40 0.77 -7.58 8.93
N LEU A 41 2.03 -7.83 8.63
CA LEU A 41 2.81 -8.80 9.39
C LEU A 41 3.00 -8.24 10.81
N GLU A 42 2.59 -9.00 11.82
CA GLU A 42 2.93 -8.66 13.20
C GLU A 42 4.45 -8.63 13.33
N ALA A 43 5.00 -7.46 13.66
CA ALA A 43 6.41 -7.33 13.93
C ALA A 43 6.71 -8.03 15.27
N ALA A 44 7.59 -9.03 15.26
CA ALA A 44 8.25 -9.48 16.48
C ALA A 44 9.13 -8.33 16.95
N VAL A 45 8.64 -7.55 17.91
CA VAL A 45 9.44 -6.52 18.58
C VAL A 45 10.40 -7.27 19.49
N ASP A 46 11.69 -7.25 19.16
CA ASP A 46 12.75 -7.86 19.99
C ASP A 46 12.61 -7.33 21.43
N ALA A 47 12.34 -8.25 22.37
CA ALA A 47 12.24 -7.99 23.81
C ALA A 47 13.61 -8.01 24.49
#